data_AF-A0A920G280-F1
#
_entry.id   AF-A0A920G280-F1
#
_cell.length_a   1.000
_cell.length_b   1.000
_cell.length_c   1.000
_cell.angle_alpha   90.00
_cell.angle_beta   90.00
_cell.angle_gamma   90.00
#
_symmetry.space_group_name_H-M   'P 1'
#
loop_
_entity.id
_entity.type
_entity.pdbx_description
1 polymer ?
#
loop_
_entity_poly.entity_id
_entity_poly.type
_entity_poly.pdbx_seq_one_letter_code
_entity_poly.pdbx_strand_id
1 'polypeptide(L)'
;MSIPWWGFSALANPDRVEGPFALRRASLGVIRILIERSQPLPLNELLRYAFEQHTAELAPDTVETVLHYILERLGNWYDDAGIHISVVRAVLATEGTDLFDIDLRVKALAAFAQTDTAEHLAAANKRVANILAKAGPLDGTGVDADLLTEAEETALLRAMTDLDATIRAFLLEQQYELALGHLAQLRRQWTTFESVMVNSDEPAIRLNRLRLLSTERLFTEWRIWRC
;
A
#
# COMPACT_ATOMS: atom_id res chain seq x y z
N MET A 1 -14.56 15.09 -33.48
CA MET A 1 -13.51 14.14 -33.91
C MET A 1 -13.82 12.83 -33.20
N SER A 2 -14.44 11.91 -33.92
CA SER A 2 -15.19 10.79 -33.34
C SER A 2 -14.26 9.65 -32.92
N ILE A 3 -14.30 9.31 -31.63
CA ILE A 3 -13.61 8.14 -31.08
C ILE A 3 -14.38 6.89 -31.56
N PRO A 4 -13.74 5.92 -32.24
CA PRO A 4 -14.45 4.71 -32.69
C PRO A 4 -14.80 3.83 -31.49
N TRP A 5 -16.09 3.52 -31.34
CA TRP A 5 -16.72 2.75 -30.26
C TRP A 5 -16.30 1.26 -30.15
N TRP A 6 -15.30 0.81 -30.91
CA TRP A 6 -14.94 -0.61 -31.04
C TRP A 6 -14.17 -1.16 -29.82
N GLY A 7 -13.56 -0.30 -28.99
CA GLY A 7 -12.78 -0.73 -27.83
C GLY A 7 -13.59 -1.30 -26.66
N PHE A 8 -14.91 -1.06 -26.63
CA PHE A 8 -15.78 -1.43 -25.52
C PHE A 8 -16.38 -2.84 -25.64
N SER A 9 -16.71 -3.28 -26.86
CA SER A 9 -17.21 -4.65 -27.08
C SER A 9 -16.19 -5.75 -26.78
N ALA A 10 -14.89 -5.44 -26.78
CA ALA A 10 -13.84 -6.41 -26.50
C ALA A 10 -13.77 -6.84 -25.01
N LEU A 11 -14.36 -6.05 -24.10
CA LEU A 11 -14.39 -6.34 -22.66
C LEU A 11 -15.59 -7.20 -22.23
N ALA A 12 -16.54 -7.41 -23.14
CA ALA A 12 -17.85 -7.99 -22.88
C ALA A 12 -17.93 -9.52 -23.10
N ASN A 13 -17.03 -10.10 -23.90
CA ASN A 13 -17.12 -11.50 -24.32
C ASN A 13 -15.73 -12.07 -24.67
N PRO A 14 -15.05 -12.80 -23.76
CA PRO A 14 -13.67 -13.23 -23.97
C PRO A 14 -13.49 -14.28 -25.09
N ASP A 15 -14.58 -14.88 -25.61
CA ASP A 15 -14.52 -15.98 -26.57
C ASP A 15 -14.85 -15.60 -28.03
N ARG A 16 -15.29 -14.37 -28.31
CA ARG A 16 -15.61 -13.94 -29.69
C ARG A 16 -14.81 -12.72 -30.12
N VAL A 17 -13.74 -13.03 -30.86
CA VAL A 17 -13.20 -12.25 -31.99
C VAL A 17 -12.52 -10.93 -31.61
N GLU A 18 -11.49 -11.03 -30.80
CA GLU A 18 -10.22 -10.32 -31.00
C GLU A 18 -9.17 -11.00 -30.11
N GLY A 19 -8.14 -11.62 -30.72
CA GLY A 19 -7.27 -12.56 -30.00
C GLY A 19 -6.61 -11.95 -28.74
N PRO A 20 -6.03 -12.76 -27.84
CA PRO A 20 -5.46 -12.33 -26.55
C PRO A 20 -4.57 -11.06 -26.61
N PHE A 21 -3.95 -10.83 -27.77
CA PHE A 21 -3.15 -9.65 -28.07
C PHE A 21 -3.94 -8.33 -28.13
N ALA A 22 -5.16 -8.33 -28.67
CA ALA A 22 -5.98 -7.14 -28.78
C ALA A 22 -6.42 -6.63 -27.39
N LEU A 23 -6.93 -7.54 -26.55
CA LEU A 23 -7.27 -7.24 -25.16
C LEU A 23 -6.05 -6.74 -24.37
N ARG A 24 -4.89 -7.39 -24.52
CA ARG A 24 -3.64 -6.93 -23.90
C ARG A 24 -3.27 -5.50 -24.33
N ARG A 25 -3.34 -5.18 -25.63
CA ARG A 25 -3.04 -3.84 -26.13
C ARG A 25 -4.02 -2.80 -25.62
N ALA A 26 -5.31 -3.12 -25.56
CA ALA A 26 -6.33 -2.22 -25.04
C ALA A 26 -6.10 -1.91 -23.56
N SER A 27 -5.85 -2.92 -22.72
CA SER A 27 -5.56 -2.72 -21.29
C SER A 27 -4.30 -1.90 -21.06
N LEU A 28 -3.22 -2.15 -21.80
CA LEU A 28 -2.00 -1.33 -21.71
C LEU A 28 -2.25 0.12 -22.13
N GLY A 29 -3.10 0.34 -23.13
CA GLY A 29 -3.54 1.69 -23.53
C GLY A 29 -4.28 2.40 -22.40
N VAL A 30 -5.21 1.73 -21.72
CA VAL A 30 -5.94 2.27 -20.57
C VAL A 30 -4.98 2.61 -19.42
N ILE A 31 -4.08 1.67 -19.06
CA ILE A 31 -3.07 1.88 -18.01
C ILE A 31 -2.26 3.14 -18.29
N ARG A 32 -1.71 3.23 -19.51
CA ARG A 32 -0.89 4.36 -19.92
C ARG A 32 -1.64 5.68 -19.84
N ILE A 33 -2.87 5.74 -20.37
CA ILE A 33 -3.68 6.96 -20.35
C ILE A 33 -3.96 7.42 -18.92
N LEU A 34 -4.34 6.50 -18.02
CA LEU A 34 -4.67 6.85 -16.64
C LEU A 34 -3.45 7.32 -15.85
N ILE A 35 -2.29 6.70 -16.05
CA ILE A 35 -1.04 7.13 -15.42
C ILE A 35 -0.58 8.50 -15.97
N GLU A 36 -0.52 8.65 -17.30
CA GLU A 36 0.00 9.87 -17.95
C GLU A 36 -0.93 11.08 -17.78
N ARG A 37 -2.21 10.88 -17.47
CA ARG A 37 -3.17 11.96 -17.23
C ARG A 37 -2.84 12.77 -15.97
N SER A 38 -2.15 12.17 -14.99
CA SER A 38 -1.77 12.81 -13.73
C SER A 38 -2.93 13.46 -12.98
N GLN A 39 -4.10 12.80 -12.97
CA GLN A 39 -5.28 13.21 -12.24
C GLN A 39 -5.92 12.01 -11.55
N PRO A 40 -6.53 12.21 -10.37
CA PRO A 40 -7.18 11.12 -9.69
C PRO A 40 -8.42 10.67 -10.46
N LEU A 41 -8.43 9.40 -10.85
CA LEU A 41 -9.52 8.81 -11.60
C LEU A 41 -9.59 7.29 -11.35
N PRO A 42 -10.42 6.87 -10.37
CA PRO A 42 -10.55 5.47 -10.01
C PRO A 42 -11.02 4.61 -11.18
N LEU A 43 -10.25 3.59 -11.53
CA LEU A 43 -10.55 2.70 -12.66
C LEU A 43 -11.88 1.96 -12.46
N ASN A 44 -12.22 1.59 -11.23
CA ASN A 44 -13.49 0.93 -10.91
C ASN A 44 -14.71 1.81 -11.25
N GLU A 45 -14.64 3.13 -11.03
CA GLU A 45 -15.71 4.07 -11.37
C GLU A 45 -15.86 4.20 -12.88
N LEU A 46 -14.73 4.28 -13.61
CA LEU A 46 -14.75 4.30 -15.07
C LEU A 46 -15.35 3.02 -15.66
N LEU A 47 -14.96 1.87 -15.11
CA LEU A 47 -15.48 0.57 -15.55
C LEU A 47 -16.95 0.40 -15.22
N ARG A 48 -17.44 0.94 -14.11
CA ARG A 48 -18.86 0.94 -13.76
C ARG A 48 -19.65 1.85 -14.70
N TYR A 49 -19.19 3.07 -14.93
CA TYR A 49 -19.80 3.99 -15.89
C TYR A 49 -19.85 3.38 -17.29
N ALA A 50 -18.73 2.77 -17.70
CA ALA A 50 -18.61 2.02 -18.93
C ALA A 50 -19.67 0.90 -19.06
N PHE A 51 -19.80 0.07 -18.03
CA PHE A 51 -20.76 -1.03 -17.97
C PHE A 51 -22.21 -0.54 -18.10
N GLU A 52 -22.56 0.53 -17.39
CA GLU A 52 -23.91 1.12 -17.40
C GLU A 52 -24.30 1.73 -18.76
N GLN A 53 -23.34 2.25 -19.51
CA GLN A 53 -23.58 2.81 -20.84
C GLN A 53 -23.56 1.75 -21.95
N HIS A 54 -23.19 0.51 -21.65
CA HIS A 54 -23.11 -0.53 -22.65
C HIS A 54 -24.49 -1.14 -22.93
N THR A 55 -24.78 -1.41 -24.20
CA THR A 55 -26.09 -1.93 -24.63
C THR A 55 -26.16 -3.45 -24.68
N ALA A 56 -25.03 -4.15 -24.48
CA ALA A 56 -25.00 -5.60 -24.48
C ALA A 56 -25.39 -6.16 -23.10
N GLU A 57 -25.94 -7.37 -23.11
CA GLU A 57 -26.17 -8.12 -21.87
C GLU A 57 -24.83 -8.70 -21.39
N LEU A 58 -24.36 -8.18 -20.25
CA LEU A 58 -23.08 -8.53 -19.65
C LEU A 58 -23.31 -9.28 -18.34
N ALA A 59 -22.34 -10.12 -17.96
CA ALA A 59 -22.37 -10.79 -16.66
C ALA A 59 -22.26 -9.75 -15.51
N PRO A 60 -22.93 -9.96 -14.36
CA PRO A 60 -22.91 -9.00 -13.26
C PRO A 60 -21.52 -8.69 -12.69
N ASP A 61 -20.60 -9.65 -12.79
CA ASP A 61 -19.21 -9.59 -12.31
C ASP A 61 -18.22 -9.05 -13.35
N THR A 62 -18.71 -8.56 -14.51
CA THR A 62 -17.84 -8.07 -15.60
C THR A 62 -16.92 -6.95 -15.13
N VAL A 63 -17.42 -6.01 -14.32
CA VAL A 63 -16.61 -4.87 -13.82
C VAL A 63 -15.43 -5.37 -12.99
N GLU A 64 -15.67 -6.31 -12.09
CA GLU A 64 -14.66 -6.89 -11.20
C GLU A 64 -13.65 -7.72 -12.00
N THR A 65 -14.13 -8.51 -12.95
CA THR A 65 -13.30 -9.33 -13.85
C THR A 65 -12.36 -8.46 -14.68
N VAL A 66 -12.86 -7.38 -15.28
CA VAL A 66 -12.06 -6.46 -16.09
C VAL A 66 -11.08 -5.68 -15.22
N LEU A 67 -11.52 -5.21 -14.05
CA LEU A 67 -10.63 -4.53 -13.10
C LEU A 67 -9.45 -5.43 -12.72
N HIS A 68 -9.74 -6.67 -12.31
CA HIS A 68 -8.72 -7.64 -11.94
C HIS A 68 -7.75 -7.88 -13.10
N TYR A 69 -8.26 -8.11 -14.31
CA TYR A 69 -7.44 -8.30 -15.51
C TYR A 69 -6.49 -7.10 -15.77
N ILE A 70 -6.98 -5.87 -15.66
CA ILE A 70 -6.15 -4.67 -15.86
C ILE A 70 -5.08 -4.55 -14.76
N LEU A 71 -5.43 -4.81 -13.50
CA LEU A 71 -4.48 -4.78 -12.39
C LEU A 71 -3.40 -5.88 -12.51
N GLU A 72 -3.74 -7.07 -13.01
CA GLU A 72 -2.74 -8.09 -13.32
C GLU A 72 -1.76 -7.61 -14.41
N ARG A 73 -2.27 -6.90 -15.44
CA ARG A 73 -1.42 -6.34 -16.51
C ARG A 73 -0.55 -5.19 -16.04
N LEU A 74 -0.98 -4.46 -15.01
CA LEU A 74 -0.16 -3.45 -14.36
C LEU A 74 1.13 -4.04 -13.76
N GLY A 75 1.10 -5.29 -13.29
CA GLY A 75 2.30 -6.01 -12.85
C GLY A 75 3.35 -6.12 -13.96
N ASN A 76 2.93 -6.51 -15.17
CA ASN A 76 3.83 -6.63 -16.33
C ASN A 76 4.38 -5.26 -16.78
N TRP A 77 3.57 -4.21 -16.69
CA TRP A 77 3.99 -2.84 -16.99
C TRP A 77 5.18 -2.41 -16.13
N TYR A 78 5.16 -2.74 -14.83
CA TYR A 78 6.24 -2.42 -13.92
C TYR A 78 7.44 -3.38 -14.02
N ASP A 79 7.22 -4.65 -14.41
CA ASP A 79 8.30 -5.59 -14.72
C ASP A 79 9.15 -5.08 -15.89
N ASP A 80 8.50 -4.60 -16.96
CA ASP A 80 9.15 -3.95 -18.11
C ASP A 80 9.94 -2.68 -17.70
N ALA A 81 9.52 -2.01 -16.61
CA ALA A 81 10.20 -0.86 -16.02
C ALA A 81 11.30 -1.23 -15.01
N GLY A 82 11.57 -2.52 -14.79
CA GLY A 82 12.59 -3.01 -13.85
C GLY A 82 12.20 -2.91 -12.37
N ILE A 83 10.93 -2.69 -12.06
CA ILE A 83 10.44 -2.61 -10.68
C ILE A 83 10.07 -4.00 -10.17
N HIS A 84 10.65 -4.39 -9.04
CA HIS A 84 10.45 -5.72 -8.47
C HIS A 84 8.99 -5.96 -8.07
N ILE A 85 8.46 -7.15 -8.41
CA ILE A 85 7.05 -7.52 -8.21
C ILE A 85 6.56 -7.40 -6.76
N SER A 86 7.45 -7.51 -5.77
CA SER A 86 7.07 -7.32 -4.35
C SER A 86 6.62 -5.90 -4.04
N VAL A 87 7.22 -4.88 -4.69
CA VAL A 87 6.85 -3.47 -4.54
C VAL A 87 5.43 -3.27 -5.07
N VAL A 88 5.18 -3.76 -6.29
CA VAL A 88 3.87 -3.66 -6.93
C VAL A 88 2.79 -4.35 -6.10
N ARG A 89 3.06 -5.56 -5.61
CA ARG A 89 2.12 -6.31 -4.76
C ARG A 89 1.85 -5.59 -3.44
N ALA A 90 2.85 -4.96 -2.83
CA ALA A 90 2.67 -4.20 -1.59
C ALA A 90 1.72 -3.01 -1.80
N VAL A 91 1.86 -2.30 -2.93
CA VAL A 91 0.96 -1.18 -3.27
C VAL A 91 -0.43 -1.68 -3.65
N LEU A 92 -0.56 -2.77 -4.42
CA LEU A 92 -1.88 -3.29 -4.79
C LEU A 92 -2.67 -3.89 -3.61
N ALA A 93 -1.99 -4.34 -2.55
CA ALA A 93 -2.62 -4.82 -1.33
C ALA A 93 -3.37 -3.73 -0.54
N THR A 94 -3.28 -2.47 -0.96
CA THR A 94 -3.99 -1.34 -0.35
C THR A 94 -5.38 -1.15 -0.92
N GLU A 95 -5.75 -1.94 -1.93
CA GLU A 95 -7.07 -1.93 -2.58
C GLU A 95 -7.41 -0.62 -3.31
N GLY A 96 -6.40 0.22 -3.57
CA GLY A 96 -6.54 1.38 -4.46
C GLY A 96 -6.83 0.96 -5.90
N THR A 97 -7.64 1.74 -6.60
CA THR A 97 -7.99 1.51 -8.03
C THR A 97 -7.65 2.69 -8.93
N ASP A 98 -7.05 3.74 -8.36
CA ASP A 98 -6.52 4.87 -9.10
C ASP A 98 -5.11 4.55 -9.61
N LEU A 99 -4.98 4.38 -10.92
CA LEU A 99 -3.70 3.97 -11.51
C LEU A 99 -2.63 5.05 -11.40
N PHE A 100 -3.00 6.33 -11.35
CA PHE A 100 -2.05 7.42 -11.17
C PHE A 100 -1.49 7.42 -9.74
N ASP A 101 -2.37 7.30 -8.74
CA ASP A 101 -1.97 7.19 -7.33
C ASP A 101 -1.08 5.96 -7.09
N ILE A 102 -1.45 4.82 -7.68
CA ILE A 102 -0.66 3.59 -7.63
C ILE A 102 0.74 3.82 -8.23
N ASP A 103 0.86 4.51 -9.37
CA ASP A 103 2.15 4.82 -9.99
C ASP A 103 3.05 5.67 -9.09
N LEU A 104 2.50 6.71 -8.45
CA LEU A 104 3.23 7.52 -7.48
C LEU A 104 3.75 6.68 -6.31
N ARG A 105 2.91 5.82 -5.74
CA ARG A 105 3.29 4.93 -4.63
C ARG A 105 4.34 3.89 -5.04
N VAL A 106 4.17 3.26 -6.20
CA VAL A 106 5.09 2.24 -6.71
C VAL A 106 6.47 2.84 -6.94
N LYS A 107 6.56 4.02 -7.55
CA LYS A 107 7.84 4.71 -7.77
C LYS A 107 8.50 5.12 -6.46
N ALA A 108 7.75 5.74 -5.55
CA ALA A 108 8.28 6.14 -4.25
C ALA A 108 8.76 4.94 -3.42
N LEU A 109 7.99 3.85 -3.39
CA LEU A 109 8.38 2.63 -2.70
C LEU A 109 9.58 1.95 -3.37
N ALA A 110 9.62 1.90 -4.71
CA ALA A 110 10.73 1.30 -5.44
C ALA A 110 12.04 2.05 -5.15
N ALA A 111 12.01 3.38 -5.13
CA ALA A 111 13.15 4.20 -4.77
C ALA A 111 13.57 3.98 -3.30
N PHE A 112 12.61 3.98 -2.38
CA PHE A 112 12.87 3.76 -0.97
C PHE A 112 13.45 2.38 -0.67
N ALA A 113 12.96 1.34 -1.35
CA ALA A 113 13.41 -0.04 -1.19
C ALA A 113 14.89 -0.27 -1.54
N GLN A 114 15.51 0.65 -2.29
CA GLN A 114 16.95 0.62 -2.59
C GLN A 114 17.82 1.19 -1.46
N THR A 115 17.22 1.68 -0.38
CA THR A 115 17.96 2.28 0.74
C THR A 115 18.24 1.27 1.85
N ASP A 116 19.38 1.40 2.51
CA ASP A 116 19.69 0.62 3.72
C ASP A 116 18.59 0.76 4.78
N THR A 117 17.96 1.94 4.87
CA THR A 117 16.90 2.20 5.85
C THR A 117 15.67 1.35 5.59
N ALA A 118 15.29 1.13 4.33
CA ALA A 118 14.17 0.26 3.99
C ALA A 118 14.44 -1.20 4.37
N GLU A 119 15.66 -1.70 4.15
CA GLU A 119 16.04 -3.06 4.58
C GLU A 119 15.94 -3.22 6.09
N HIS A 120 16.45 -2.24 6.85
CA HIS A 120 16.39 -2.26 8.32
C HIS A 120 14.95 -2.22 8.83
N LEU A 121 14.11 -1.33 8.29
CA LEU A 121 12.71 -1.22 8.70
C LEU A 121 11.93 -2.49 8.32
N ALA A 122 12.15 -3.07 7.14
CA ALA A 122 11.51 -4.32 6.74
C ALA A 122 11.89 -5.49 7.67
N ALA A 123 13.17 -5.60 8.04
CA ALA A 123 13.63 -6.62 8.97
C ALA A 123 13.02 -6.44 10.37
N ALA A 124 12.93 -5.19 10.84
CA ALA A 124 12.35 -4.85 12.13
C ALA A 124 10.84 -5.12 12.15
N ASN A 125 10.08 -4.67 11.14
CA ASN A 125 8.66 -4.98 10.96
C ASN A 125 8.39 -6.49 10.99
N LYS A 126 9.21 -7.28 10.28
CA LYS A 126 9.07 -8.75 10.26
C LYS A 126 9.25 -9.36 11.66
N ARG A 127 10.20 -8.84 12.45
CA ARG A 127 10.41 -9.28 13.84
C ARG A 127 9.20 -8.93 14.69
N VAL A 128 8.70 -7.70 14.60
CA VAL A 128 7.52 -7.24 15.34
C VAL A 128 6.30 -8.07 15.00
N ALA A 129 6.04 -8.33 13.72
CA ALA A 129 4.96 -9.19 13.27
C ALA A 129 5.05 -10.60 13.88
N ASN A 130 6.26 -11.19 13.93
CA ASN A 130 6.48 -12.50 14.55
C ASN A 130 6.27 -12.51 16.07
N ILE A 131 6.62 -11.41 16.76
CA ILE A 131 6.38 -11.26 18.21
C ILE A 131 4.86 -11.16 18.46
N LEU A 132 4.17 -10.30 17.73
CA LEU A 132 2.73 -10.09 17.86
C LEU A 132 1.93 -11.36 17.52
N ALA A 133 2.34 -12.11 16.50
CA ALA A 133 1.70 -13.37 16.14
C ALA A 133 1.73 -14.42 17.27
N LYS A 134 2.75 -14.37 18.15
CA LYS A 134 2.88 -15.26 19.32
C LYS A 134 2.16 -14.73 20.55
N ALA A 135 1.83 -13.44 20.59
CA ALA A 135 1.23 -12.78 21.75
C ALA A 135 -0.29 -12.98 21.85
N GLY A 136 -0.96 -13.37 20.77
CA GLY A 136 -2.42 -13.46 20.71
C GLY A 136 -3.10 -12.08 20.60
N PRO A 137 -4.43 -12.01 20.73
CA PRO A 137 -5.18 -10.76 20.74
C PRO A 137 -4.70 -9.85 21.89
N LEU A 138 -4.49 -8.57 21.60
CA LEU A 138 -4.15 -7.58 22.61
C LEU A 138 -5.45 -6.95 23.13
N ASP A 139 -5.73 -7.11 24.43
CA ASP A 139 -6.87 -6.47 25.07
C ASP A 139 -6.64 -4.96 25.26
N GLY A 140 -7.71 -4.16 25.16
CA GLY A 140 -7.67 -2.70 25.33
C GLY A 140 -7.12 -1.94 24.12
N THR A 141 -7.07 -0.60 24.22
CA THR A 141 -6.60 0.28 23.13
C THR A 141 -5.49 1.21 23.61
N GLY A 142 -4.35 1.19 22.92
CA GLY A 142 -3.28 2.19 23.09
C GLY A 142 -2.23 1.88 24.14
N VAL A 143 -1.07 2.53 23.97
CA VAL A 143 0.06 2.50 24.90
C VAL A 143 -0.28 3.34 26.13
N ASP A 144 -0.02 2.79 27.31
CA ASP A 144 -0.09 3.51 28.58
C ASP A 144 1.28 4.13 28.88
N ALA A 145 1.33 5.47 28.94
CA ALA A 145 2.58 6.20 29.15
C ALA A 145 3.15 5.98 30.56
N ASP A 146 2.32 5.69 31.56
CA ASP A 146 2.75 5.47 32.95
C ASP A 146 3.43 4.11 33.14
N LEU A 147 3.21 3.19 32.19
CA LEU A 147 3.81 1.85 32.15
C LEU A 147 5.04 1.77 31.23
N LEU A 148 5.58 2.91 30.78
CA LEU A 148 6.84 2.96 30.05
C LEU A 148 8.00 3.06 31.04
N THR A 149 8.83 2.04 31.11
CA THR A 149 9.90 1.95 32.11
C THR A 149 11.26 2.36 31.55
N GLU A 150 11.47 2.14 30.26
CA GLU A 150 12.74 2.40 29.59
C GLU A 150 12.71 3.73 28.83
N ALA A 151 13.86 4.40 28.73
CA ALA A 151 13.97 5.66 27.98
C ALA A 151 13.70 5.45 26.47
N GLU A 152 14.07 4.28 25.96
CA GLU A 152 13.90 3.81 24.59
C GLU A 152 12.42 3.69 24.19
N GLU A 153 11.59 3.16 25.09
CA GLU A 153 10.14 3.04 24.90
C GLU A 153 9.50 4.43 24.72
N THR A 154 9.88 5.35 25.60
CA THR A 154 9.40 6.72 25.59
C THR A 154 9.88 7.46 24.33
N ALA A 155 11.14 7.26 23.94
CA ALA A 155 11.71 7.86 22.74
C ALA A 155 11.02 7.37 21.45
N LEU A 156 10.70 6.07 21.35
CA LEU A 156 9.99 5.51 20.21
C LEU A 156 8.57 6.06 20.11
N LEU A 157 7.80 6.03 21.21
CA LEU A 157 6.43 6.54 21.23
C LEU A 157 6.36 8.03 20.85
N ARG A 158 7.27 8.85 21.40
CA ARG A 158 7.36 10.28 21.07
C ARG A 158 7.68 10.49 19.60
N ALA A 159 8.72 9.84 19.08
CA ALA A 159 9.12 10.01 17.68
C ALA A 159 8.00 9.64 16.70
N MET A 160 7.25 8.56 16.98
CA MET A 160 6.09 8.19 16.18
C MET A 160 4.96 9.22 16.25
N THR A 161 4.69 9.75 17.45
CA THR A 161 3.64 10.77 17.66
C THR A 161 4.00 12.08 16.96
N ASP A 162 5.26 12.52 17.06
CA ASP A 162 5.74 13.77 16.46
C ASP A 162 5.70 13.74 14.92
N LEU A 163 5.99 12.58 14.33
CA LEU A 163 5.99 12.41 12.87
C LEU A 163 4.59 12.17 12.29
N ASP A 164 3.60 11.80 13.10
CA ASP A 164 2.31 11.34 12.61
C ASP A 164 1.58 12.39 11.76
N ALA A 165 1.42 13.60 12.29
CA ALA A 165 0.73 14.68 11.60
C ALA A 165 1.45 15.05 10.30
N THR A 166 2.78 15.07 10.34
CA THR A 166 3.65 15.39 9.20
C THR A 166 3.51 14.35 8.08
N ILE A 167 3.61 13.07 8.40
CA ILE A 167 3.45 11.98 7.42
C ILE A 167 2.04 11.99 6.83
N ARG A 168 1.00 12.16 7.66
CA ARG A 168 -0.39 12.27 7.18
C ARG A 168 -0.58 13.42 6.19
N ALA A 169 0.00 14.59 6.45
CA ALA A 169 -0.08 15.72 5.54
C ALA A 169 0.55 15.39 4.18
N PHE A 170 1.75 14.79 4.16
CA PHE A 170 2.39 14.38 2.92
C PHE A 170 1.59 13.33 2.13
N LEU A 171 0.96 12.37 2.82
CA LEU A 171 0.13 11.35 2.17
C LEU A 171 -1.12 11.96 1.52
N LEU A 172 -1.77 12.93 2.18
CA LEU A 172 -2.93 13.64 1.62
C LEU A 172 -2.56 14.44 0.36
N GLU A 173 -1.33 14.93 0.27
CA GLU A 173 -0.80 15.63 -0.89
C GLU A 173 -0.12 14.70 -1.91
N GLN A 174 -0.24 13.37 -1.76
CA GLN A 174 0.38 12.34 -2.60
C GLN A 174 1.93 12.44 -2.68
N GLN A 175 2.56 13.05 -1.67
CA GLN A 175 4.01 13.23 -1.55
C GLN A 175 4.65 12.02 -0.84
N TYR A 176 4.53 10.83 -1.45
CA TYR A 176 4.97 9.56 -0.84
C TYR A 176 6.47 9.49 -0.56
N GLU A 177 7.32 10.08 -1.40
CA GLU A 177 8.77 10.11 -1.18
C GLU A 177 9.12 10.88 0.10
N LEU A 178 8.45 12.01 0.35
CA LEU A 178 8.65 12.81 1.57
C LEU A 178 8.12 12.07 2.79
N ALA A 179 6.93 11.44 2.68
CA ALA A 179 6.39 10.60 3.75
C ALA A 179 7.35 9.46 4.15
N LEU A 180 7.91 8.74 3.17
CA LEU A 180 8.90 7.68 3.39
C LEU A 180 10.23 8.22 3.94
N GLY A 181 10.66 9.40 3.48
CA GLY A 181 11.84 10.08 4.01
C GLY A 181 11.69 10.47 5.48
N HIS A 182 10.51 10.91 5.91
CA HIS A 182 10.22 11.16 7.32
C HIS A 182 10.15 9.87 8.13
N LEU A 183 9.53 8.81 7.60
CA LEU A 183 9.52 7.51 8.24
C LEU A 183 10.94 6.98 8.49
N ALA A 184 11.85 7.20 7.53
CA ALA A 184 13.25 6.78 7.63
C ALA A 184 13.96 7.36 8.87
N GLN A 185 13.49 8.49 9.40
CA GLN A 185 14.05 9.13 10.59
C GLN A 185 13.84 8.28 11.85
N LEU A 186 12.82 7.42 11.87
CA LEU A 186 12.55 6.50 12.99
C LEU A 186 13.60 5.40 13.13
N ARG A 187 14.45 5.17 12.11
CA ARG A 187 15.44 4.09 12.09
C ARG A 187 16.25 4.01 13.39
N ARG A 188 16.67 5.15 13.94
CA ARG A 188 17.48 5.16 15.17
C ARG A 188 16.70 4.65 16.37
N GLN A 189 15.51 5.22 16.63
CA GLN A 189 14.68 4.87 17.78
C GLN A 189 14.28 3.39 17.75
N TRP A 190 14.07 2.87 16.54
CA TRP A 190 13.85 1.45 16.30
C TRP A 190 15.02 0.58 16.68
N THR A 191 16.22 0.87 16.15
CA THR A 191 17.42 0.10 16.46
C THR A 191 17.69 0.09 17.96
N THR A 192 17.45 1.20 18.66
CA THR A 192 17.61 1.24 20.12
C THR A 192 16.51 0.47 20.85
N PHE A 193 15.27 0.48 20.36
CA PHE A 193 14.20 -0.32 20.97
C PHE A 193 14.45 -1.83 20.89
N GLU A 194 15.24 -2.31 19.91
CA GLU A 194 15.53 -3.75 19.79
C GLU A 194 16.25 -4.36 21.00
N SER A 195 16.91 -3.55 21.83
CA SER A 195 17.52 -4.02 23.09
C SER A 195 16.52 -4.15 24.24
N VAL A 196 15.29 -3.63 24.10
CA VAL A 196 14.26 -3.72 25.13
C VAL A 196 13.65 -5.12 25.15
N MET A 197 13.71 -5.78 26.31
CA MET A 197 13.14 -7.12 26.48
C MET A 197 11.60 -7.06 26.52
N VAL A 198 10.95 -7.45 25.43
CA VAL A 198 9.47 -7.41 25.31
C VAL A 198 8.78 -8.39 26.27
N ASN A 199 9.35 -9.58 26.48
CA ASN A 199 8.85 -10.57 27.42
C ASN A 199 9.23 -10.19 28.86
N SER A 200 8.56 -9.20 29.44
CA SER A 200 8.69 -8.87 30.87
C SER A 200 7.98 -9.90 31.76
N ASP A 201 8.50 -10.11 32.96
CA ASP A 201 7.86 -10.91 34.02
C ASP A 201 6.62 -10.22 34.59
N GLU A 202 6.56 -8.89 34.50
CA GLU A 202 5.39 -8.09 34.88
C GLU A 202 4.36 -8.05 33.73
N PRO A 203 3.15 -8.62 33.93
CA PRO A 203 2.16 -8.76 32.85
C PRO A 203 1.70 -7.41 32.27
N ALA A 204 1.59 -6.37 33.09
CA ALA A 204 1.17 -5.04 32.67
C ALA A 204 2.22 -4.38 31.75
N ILE A 205 3.50 -4.44 32.12
CA ILE A 205 4.60 -3.92 31.31
C ILE A 205 4.72 -4.70 30.00
N ARG A 206 4.64 -6.03 30.07
CA ARG A 206 4.65 -6.90 28.89
C ARG A 206 3.54 -6.51 27.91
N LEU A 207 2.31 -6.36 28.40
CA LEU A 207 1.17 -5.95 27.58
C LEU A 207 1.41 -4.56 26.97
N ASN A 208 1.92 -3.61 27.75
CA ASN A 208 2.19 -2.26 27.27
C ASN A 208 3.24 -2.24 26.14
N ARG A 209 4.34 -2.99 26.29
CA ARG A 209 5.36 -3.17 25.24
C ARG A 209 4.79 -3.80 23.98
N LEU A 210 3.89 -4.79 24.10
CA LEU A 210 3.19 -5.37 22.95
C LEU A 210 2.26 -4.36 22.27
N ARG A 211 1.61 -3.48 23.02
CA ARG A 211 0.80 -2.39 22.45
C ARG A 211 1.67 -1.34 21.76
N LEU A 212 2.85 -1.04 22.28
CA LEU A 212 3.83 -0.15 21.63
C LEU A 212 4.27 -0.72 20.28
N LEU A 213 4.63 -2.01 20.26
CA LEU A 213 4.94 -2.74 19.03
C LEU A 213 3.77 -2.80 18.04
N SER A 214 2.54 -2.98 18.52
CA SER A 214 1.36 -2.94 17.66
C SER A 214 1.14 -1.56 17.05
N THR A 215 1.31 -0.50 17.85
CA THR A 215 1.20 0.89 17.38
C THR A 215 2.24 1.20 16.31
N GLU A 216 3.46 0.73 16.52
CA GLU A 216 4.53 0.81 15.53
C GLU A 216 4.09 0.13 14.23
N ARG A 217 3.68 -1.14 14.30
CA ARG A 217 3.34 -1.92 13.11
C ARG A 217 2.22 -1.26 12.31
N LEU A 218 1.22 -0.70 12.98
CA LEU A 218 0.16 0.07 12.32
C LEU A 218 0.69 1.37 11.69
N PHE A 219 1.66 2.03 12.33
CA PHE A 219 2.31 3.22 11.78
C PHE A 219 3.02 2.92 10.46
N THR A 220 3.69 1.77 10.36
CA THR A 220 4.44 1.36 9.16
C THR A 220 3.56 0.66 8.10
N GLU A 221 2.56 -0.12 8.49
CA GLU A 221 1.70 -0.88 7.56
C GLU A 221 0.42 -0.15 7.14
N TRP A 222 -0.29 0.50 8.07
CA TRP A 222 -1.63 1.04 7.77
C TRP A 222 -1.60 2.44 7.21
N ARG A 223 -0.70 3.31 7.72
CA ARG A 223 -0.74 4.73 7.37
C ARG A 223 -0.09 5.06 6.02
N ILE A 224 1.00 4.40 5.67
CA ILE A 224 1.71 4.71 4.41
C ILE A 224 0.91 4.23 3.19
N TRP A 225 0.08 3.22 3.37
CA TRP A 225 -0.42 2.42 2.26
C TRP A 225 -1.94 2.52 2.06
N ARG A 226 -2.76 2.70 3.11
CA ARG A 226 -4.24 2.74 3.00
C ARG A 226 -4.88 4.12 3.09
N CYS A 227 -4.10 5.20 3.24
CA CYS A 227 -4.64 6.57 3.24
C CYS A 227 -4.99 7.04 1.82
#